data_AF-A0A1J4WTT6-F1
#
_entry.id   AF-A0A1J4WTT6-F1
#
_cell.length_a   1.000
_cell.length_b   1.000
_cell.length_c   1.000
_cell.angle_alpha   90.00
_cell.angle_beta   90.00
_cell.angle_gamma   90.00
#
_symmetry.space_group_name_H-M   'P 1'
#
loop_
_entity.id
_entity.type
_entity.pdbx_description
1 polymer ?
#
loop_
_entity_poly.entity_id
_entity_poly.type
_entity_poly.pdbx_seq_one_letter_code
_entity_poly.pdbx_strand_id
1 'polypeptide(L)'
;MPKTKTKPKVKPASKQIISFLKKSGIDFDVISHRKVYTAYDLAQTAGAKLEEIAKTLLLRVELPMLKKKGAYFVVVLPASCNVDLQKVKRALKATKVEIAPEGVFKKLGLEPGAVSPFGSLHKFGVLIDQSVLKTKQILVGAESFTESLRLKAKDLVELEQAIVAIVGKKNNLKVQRGSSAKKTVKKTVKPKSKSKVKPLKRGPVGTQTKKTVKKAAKAASHRPAKKKSTGRGPIRRRLPSV
;
A
#
# COMPACT_ATOMS: atom_id res chain seq x y z
N MET A 1 31.93 35.90 9.40
CA MET A 1 31.66 34.59 10.03
C MET A 1 30.72 33.77 9.14
N PRO A 2 31.06 32.53 8.76
CA PRO A 2 30.13 31.64 8.06
C PRO A 2 29.06 31.14 9.03
N LYS A 3 27.78 31.31 8.67
CA LYS A 3 26.65 30.80 9.48
C LYS A 3 26.68 29.27 9.51
N THR A 4 26.86 28.69 10.69
CA THR A 4 26.82 27.23 10.88
C THR A 4 25.45 26.70 10.48
N LYS A 5 25.42 25.87 9.43
CA LYS A 5 24.20 25.16 9.02
C LYS A 5 23.89 24.12 10.09
N THR A 6 22.93 24.42 10.95
CA THR A 6 22.41 23.46 11.93
C THR A 6 21.95 22.21 11.20
N LYS A 7 22.55 21.05 11.52
CA LYS A 7 22.10 19.76 11.01
C LYS A 7 20.62 19.61 11.41
N PRO A 8 19.72 19.19 10.50
CA PRO A 8 18.32 19.02 10.86
C PRO A 8 18.22 18.00 12.00
N LYS A 9 17.54 18.36 13.09
CA LYS A 9 17.27 17.44 14.20
C LYS A 9 16.51 16.23 13.64
N VAL A 10 17.13 15.06 13.69
CA VAL A 10 16.49 13.82 13.23
C VAL A 10 15.87 13.10 14.42
N LYS A 11 14.66 12.58 14.22
CA LYS A 11 13.87 11.90 15.26
C LYS A 11 14.38 10.45 15.39
N PRO A 12 14.88 10.02 16.56
CA PRO A 12 15.22 8.60 16.79
C PRO A 12 13.95 7.74 16.81
N ALA A 13 14.10 6.43 16.97
CA ALA A 13 13.00 5.49 17.10
C ALA A 13 12.02 5.91 18.22
N SER A 14 10.73 5.67 17.99
CA SER A 14 9.67 6.08 18.91
C SER A 14 9.81 5.42 20.29
N LYS A 15 9.95 6.26 21.33
CA LYS A 15 10.03 5.82 22.73
C LYS A 15 8.83 4.97 23.14
N GLN A 16 7.67 5.21 22.52
CA GLN A 16 6.46 4.44 22.76
C GLN A 16 6.60 3.00 22.23
N ILE A 17 7.11 2.81 21.01
CA ILE A 17 7.40 1.48 20.46
C ILE A 17 8.45 0.76 21.31
N ILE A 18 9.56 1.43 21.66
CA ILE A 18 10.63 0.83 22.47
C ILE A 18 10.09 0.38 23.84
N SER A 19 9.25 1.20 24.49
CA SER A 19 8.63 0.83 25.77
C SER A 19 7.65 -0.33 25.63
N PHE A 20 6.87 -0.35 24.53
CA PHE A 20 5.93 -1.42 24.23
C PHE A 20 6.63 -2.77 24.03
N LEU A 21 7.65 -2.82 23.17
CA LEU A 21 8.42 -4.05 22.92
C LEU A 21 9.10 -4.58 24.19
N LYS A 22 9.70 -3.69 25.00
CA LYS A 22 10.32 -4.07 26.28
C LYS A 22 9.29 -4.63 27.27
N LYS A 23 8.11 -4.02 27.38
CA LYS A 23 7.03 -4.51 28.26
C LYS A 23 6.48 -5.87 27.82
N SER A 24 6.54 -6.16 26.52
CA SER A 24 6.07 -7.42 25.93
C SER A 24 7.13 -8.53 25.89
N GLY A 25 8.34 -8.29 26.40
CA GLY A 25 9.40 -9.30 26.47
C GLY A 25 9.97 -9.73 25.11
N ILE A 26 9.79 -8.94 24.05
CA ILE A 26 10.28 -9.28 22.70
C ILE A 26 11.71 -8.80 22.51
N ASP A 27 12.57 -9.66 21.94
CA ASP A 27 13.92 -9.30 21.51
C ASP A 27 13.88 -8.36 20.29
N PHE A 28 14.59 -7.24 20.35
CA PHE A 28 14.77 -6.35 19.20
C PHE A 28 16.10 -5.58 19.25
N ASP A 29 16.67 -5.32 18.07
CA ASP A 29 17.78 -4.39 17.89
C ASP A 29 17.27 -3.07 17.29
N VAL A 30 17.84 -1.94 17.74
CA VAL A 30 17.67 -0.65 17.07
C VAL A 30 18.79 -0.50 16.04
N ILE A 31 18.43 -0.46 14.75
CA ILE A 31 19.37 -0.37 13.63
C ILE A 31 19.39 1.06 13.11
N SER A 32 20.44 1.80 13.47
CA SER A 32 20.68 3.16 12.98
C SER A 32 21.17 3.17 11.54
N HIS A 33 20.66 4.09 10.73
CA HIS A 33 21.01 4.27 9.33
C HIS A 33 20.96 5.76 8.92
N ARG A 34 21.47 6.07 7.73
CA ARG A 34 21.30 7.41 7.12
C ARG A 34 19.81 7.71 6.93
N LYS A 35 19.46 8.99 6.81
CA LYS A 35 18.07 9.39 6.53
C LYS A 35 17.67 8.88 5.14
N VAL A 36 16.74 7.93 5.11
CA VAL A 36 16.27 7.26 3.87
C VAL A 36 14.76 7.36 3.75
N TYR A 37 14.26 7.34 2.52
CA TYR A 37 12.83 7.41 2.20
C TYR A 37 12.35 6.25 1.32
N THR A 38 13.27 5.40 0.83
CA THR A 38 12.94 4.22 0.04
C THR A 38 13.52 2.97 0.68
N ALA A 39 12.84 1.83 0.48
CA ALA A 39 13.35 0.54 0.95
C ALA A 39 14.65 0.11 0.26
N TYR A 40 14.93 0.62 -0.96
CA TYR A 40 16.20 0.38 -1.65
C TYR A 40 17.38 1.08 -0.98
N ASP A 41 17.19 2.32 -0.52
CA ASP A 41 18.22 3.06 0.20
C ASP A 41 18.42 2.47 1.61
N LEU A 42 17.33 2.02 2.26
CA LEU A 42 17.39 1.31 3.54
C LEU A 42 18.16 -0.02 3.40
N ALA A 43 17.87 -0.82 2.37
CA ALA A 43 18.58 -2.06 2.07
C ALA A 43 20.10 -1.85 1.95
N GLN A 44 20.50 -0.86 1.16
CA GLN A 44 21.91 -0.49 0.99
C GLN A 44 22.56 0.02 2.28
N THR A 45 21.84 0.82 3.08
CA THR A 45 22.43 1.46 4.27
C THR A 45 22.44 0.56 5.51
N ALA A 46 21.49 -0.36 5.64
CA ALA A 46 21.37 -1.30 6.75
C ALA A 46 21.96 -2.69 6.46
N GLY A 47 22.51 -2.90 5.26
CA GLY A 47 23.12 -4.17 4.84
C GLY A 47 22.13 -5.34 4.75
N ALA A 48 20.91 -5.07 4.24
CA ALA A 48 19.79 -6.02 4.25
C ALA A 48 19.16 -6.19 2.86
N LYS A 49 18.49 -7.33 2.63
CA LYS A 49 17.73 -7.60 1.41
C LYS A 49 16.34 -6.96 1.45
N LEU A 50 15.71 -6.76 0.29
CA LEU A 50 14.33 -6.25 0.22
C LEU A 50 13.30 -7.23 0.79
N GLU A 51 13.63 -8.52 0.83
CA GLU A 51 12.88 -9.60 1.46
C GLU A 51 12.99 -9.59 2.99
N GLU A 52 14.03 -8.96 3.52
CA GLU A 52 14.27 -8.79 4.96
C GLU A 52 13.65 -7.47 5.48
N ILE A 53 13.40 -6.49 4.60
CA ILE A 53 12.68 -5.27 4.95
C ILE A 53 11.18 -5.49 4.80
N ALA A 54 10.46 -5.45 5.92
CA ALA A 54 9.01 -5.48 5.94
C ALA A 54 8.46 -4.05 5.98
N LYS A 55 7.79 -3.64 4.91
CA LYS A 55 7.12 -2.34 4.81
C LYS A 55 5.68 -2.44 5.30
N THR A 56 5.16 -1.29 5.71
CA THR A 56 3.88 -1.18 6.40
C THR A 56 2.94 -0.24 5.63
N LEU A 57 1.68 -0.65 5.46
CA LEU A 57 0.64 0.15 4.82
C LEU A 57 -0.60 0.22 5.73
N LEU A 58 -1.16 1.42 5.90
CA LEU A 58 -2.45 1.59 6.56
C LEU A 58 -3.59 1.40 5.55
N LEU A 59 -4.52 0.51 5.84
CA LEU A 59 -5.74 0.29 5.08
C LEU A 59 -6.97 0.66 5.90
N ARG A 60 -8.00 1.17 5.23
CA ARG A 60 -9.35 1.28 5.76
C ARG A 60 -10.18 0.11 5.23
N VAL A 61 -10.88 -0.56 6.15
CA VAL A 61 -11.58 -1.82 5.91
C VAL A 61 -13.01 -1.70 6.41
N GLU A 62 -13.98 -2.06 5.57
CA GLU A 62 -15.37 -2.22 5.98
C GLU A 62 -15.66 -3.70 6.21
N LEU A 63 -16.02 -4.05 7.45
CA LEU A 63 -16.31 -5.42 7.86
C LEU A 63 -17.82 -5.60 8.08
N PRO A 64 -18.47 -6.66 7.55
CA PRO A 64 -19.93 -6.86 7.68
C PRO A 64 -20.46 -6.81 9.12
N MET A 65 -19.64 -7.25 10.09
CA MET A 65 -19.97 -7.28 11.52
C MET A 65 -19.95 -5.90 12.18
N LEU A 66 -19.12 -4.97 11.67
CA LEU A 66 -18.97 -3.61 12.21
C LEU A 66 -19.96 -2.66 11.52
N LYS A 67 -21.25 -2.83 11.84
CA LYS A 67 -22.35 -2.02 11.30
C LYS A 67 -22.03 -0.51 11.40
N LYS A 68 -21.85 0.14 10.25
CA LYS A 68 -21.59 1.59 10.06
C LYS A 68 -20.23 2.15 10.56
N LYS A 69 -19.30 1.36 11.10
CA LYS A 69 -17.93 1.82 11.43
C LYS A 69 -16.88 1.07 10.61
N GLY A 70 -16.14 1.81 9.77
CA GLY A 70 -14.95 1.26 9.14
C GLY A 70 -13.84 1.04 10.18
N ALA A 71 -13.11 -0.06 10.05
CA ALA A 71 -11.91 -0.37 10.83
C ALA A 71 -10.66 0.08 10.08
N TYR A 72 -9.55 0.20 10.81
CA TYR A 72 -8.22 0.35 10.24
C TYR A 72 -7.40 -0.91 10.44
N PHE A 73 -6.67 -1.29 9.41
CA PHE A 73 -5.75 -2.42 9.44
C PHE A 73 -4.36 -1.97 9.00
N VAL A 74 -3.35 -2.42 9.71
CA VAL A 74 -1.96 -2.32 9.33
C VAL A 74 -1.59 -3.58 8.55
N VAL A 75 -1.12 -3.40 7.31
CA VAL A 75 -0.67 -4.52 6.46
C VAL A 75 0.83 -4.49 6.33
N VAL A 76 1.47 -5.59 6.73
CA VAL A 76 2.92 -5.78 6.72
C VAL A 76 3.29 -6.76 5.62
N LEU A 77 4.22 -6.37 4.75
CA LEU A 77 4.65 -7.18 3.60
C LEU A 77 6.11 -6.87 3.24
N PRO A 78 6.84 -7.78 2.54
CA PRO A 78 8.22 -7.48 2.14
C PRO A 78 8.27 -6.31 1.17
N ALA A 79 9.36 -5.56 1.19
CA ALA A 79 9.52 -4.36 0.37
C ALA A 79 9.42 -4.65 -1.15
N SER A 80 9.86 -5.82 -1.58
CA SER A 80 9.80 -6.32 -2.97
C SER A 80 8.40 -6.73 -3.46
N CYS A 81 7.40 -6.78 -2.57
CA CYS A 81 6.00 -7.10 -2.91
C CYS A 81 5.12 -5.85 -2.92
N ASN A 82 4.09 -5.82 -3.77
CA ASN A 82 2.96 -4.88 -3.62
C ASN A 82 1.77 -5.58 -2.95
N VAL A 83 0.92 -4.80 -2.27
CA VAL A 83 -0.33 -5.32 -1.71
C VAL A 83 -1.34 -5.63 -2.82
N ASP A 84 -2.05 -6.74 -2.66
CA ASP A 84 -3.20 -7.14 -3.45
C ASP A 84 -4.47 -6.94 -2.61
N LEU A 85 -5.15 -5.82 -2.83
CA LEU A 85 -6.35 -5.44 -2.06
C LEU A 85 -7.50 -6.45 -2.22
N GLN A 86 -7.55 -7.24 -3.31
CA GLN A 86 -8.55 -8.28 -3.47
C GLN A 86 -8.25 -9.49 -2.57
N LYS A 87 -6.97 -9.86 -2.43
CA LYS A 87 -6.55 -10.87 -1.45
C LYS A 87 -6.78 -10.41 -0.02
N VAL A 88 -6.44 -9.16 0.31
CA VAL A 88 -6.75 -8.56 1.64
C VAL A 88 -8.26 -8.62 1.92
N LYS A 89 -9.10 -8.19 0.97
CA LYS A 89 -10.56 -8.22 1.11
C LYS A 89 -11.08 -9.62 1.41
N ARG A 90 -10.55 -10.66 0.75
CA ARG A 90 -10.89 -12.07 0.99
C ARG A 90 -10.40 -12.54 2.36
N ALA A 91 -9.15 -12.27 2.72
CA ALA A 91 -8.55 -12.67 3.99
C ALA A 91 -9.31 -12.09 5.20
N LEU A 92 -9.69 -10.81 5.13
CA LEU A 92 -10.44 -10.12 6.18
C LEU A 92 -11.97 -10.33 6.10
N LYS A 93 -12.48 -11.08 5.12
CA LYS A 93 -13.93 -11.22 4.82
C LYS A 93 -14.66 -9.86 4.72
N ALA A 94 -13.99 -8.86 4.17
CA ALA A 94 -14.43 -7.47 4.14
C ALA A 94 -15.41 -7.18 2.97
N THR A 95 -16.28 -6.19 3.13
CA THR A 95 -17.10 -5.64 2.03
C THR A 95 -16.27 -4.72 1.15
N LYS A 96 -15.40 -3.91 1.75
CA LYS A 96 -14.53 -2.93 1.07
C LYS A 96 -13.16 -2.86 1.75
N VAL A 97 -12.13 -2.64 0.95
CA VAL A 97 -10.76 -2.38 1.40
C VAL A 97 -10.19 -1.27 0.51
N GLU A 98 -9.62 -0.22 1.13
CA GLU A 98 -8.95 0.89 0.46
C GLU A 98 -7.66 1.25 1.22
N ILE A 99 -6.64 1.75 0.52
CA ILE A 99 -5.45 2.30 1.18
C ILE A 99 -5.88 3.61 1.86
N ALA A 100 -5.55 3.78 3.13
CA ALA A 100 -5.90 4.98 3.88
C ALA A 100 -5.10 6.17 3.32
N PRO A 101 -5.74 7.28 2.89
CA PRO A 101 -5.03 8.45 2.40
C PRO A 101 -4.35 9.19 3.56
N GLU A 102 -3.19 9.80 3.32
CA GLU A 102 -2.40 10.48 4.37
C GLU A 102 -3.20 11.55 5.13
N GLY A 103 -4.23 12.14 4.52
CA GLY A 103 -5.15 13.07 5.17
C GLY A 103 -5.90 12.53 6.40
N VAL A 104 -5.99 11.20 6.60
CA VAL A 104 -6.52 10.62 7.85
C VAL A 104 -5.47 10.42 8.93
N PHE A 105 -4.17 10.41 8.59
CA PHE A 105 -3.10 10.02 9.51
C PHE A 105 -3.02 10.96 10.72
N LYS A 106 -3.13 12.28 10.48
CA LYS A 106 -3.18 13.30 11.55
C LYS A 106 -4.34 13.09 12.53
N LYS A 107 -5.48 12.56 12.07
CA LYS A 107 -6.64 12.25 12.92
C LYS A 107 -6.46 10.96 13.74
N LEU A 108 -5.49 10.13 13.36
CA LEU A 108 -5.15 8.84 13.98
C LEU A 108 -3.87 8.92 14.84
N GLY A 109 -3.26 10.11 14.96
CA GLY A 109 -1.98 10.29 15.66
C GLY A 109 -0.76 9.75 14.91
N LEU A 110 -0.87 9.50 13.60
CA LEU A 110 0.20 8.93 12.78
C LEU A 110 0.99 10.01 12.02
N GLU A 111 2.30 9.78 11.87
CA GLU A 111 3.18 10.59 11.03
C GLU A 111 3.25 9.99 9.60
N PRO A 112 2.97 10.76 8.53
CA PRO A 112 3.06 10.27 7.16
C PRO A 112 4.44 9.72 6.81
N GLY A 113 4.47 8.59 6.10
CA GLY A 113 5.70 7.87 5.77
C GLY A 113 6.35 7.09 6.93
N ALA A 114 5.78 7.13 8.14
CA ALA A 114 6.38 6.55 9.35
C ALA A 114 5.46 5.54 10.08
N VAL A 115 4.49 4.92 9.37
CA VAL A 115 3.57 3.93 9.96
C VAL A 115 4.35 2.68 10.43
N SER A 116 4.31 2.41 11.73
CA SER A 116 4.91 1.24 12.35
C SER A 116 4.01 -0.01 12.22
N PRO A 117 4.54 -1.25 12.26
CA PRO A 117 3.74 -2.47 12.13
C PRO A 117 2.87 -2.76 13.37
N PHE A 118 3.02 -1.99 14.45
CA PHE A 118 2.42 -2.23 15.76
C PHE A 118 1.01 -1.61 15.83
N GLY A 119 0.04 -2.29 15.23
CA GLY A 119 -1.35 -1.84 15.16
C GLY A 119 -2.01 -1.71 16.52
N SER A 120 -1.61 -2.55 17.49
CA SER A 120 -2.04 -2.54 18.88
C SER A 120 -1.97 -1.15 19.54
N LEU A 121 -0.89 -0.39 19.30
CA LEU A 121 -0.66 0.96 19.83
C LEU A 121 -1.76 1.96 19.43
N HIS A 122 -2.42 1.72 18.30
CA HIS A 122 -3.48 2.57 17.74
C HIS A 122 -4.85 1.85 17.66
N LYS A 123 -4.97 0.65 18.23
CA LYS A 123 -6.17 -0.21 18.15
C LYS A 123 -6.55 -0.59 16.72
N PHE A 124 -5.56 -0.78 15.85
CA PHE A 124 -5.72 -1.31 14.49
C PHE A 124 -5.54 -2.82 14.48
N GLY A 125 -6.24 -3.52 13.57
CA GLY A 125 -5.94 -4.93 13.31
C GLY A 125 -4.64 -5.06 12.50
N VAL A 126 -3.88 -6.14 12.71
CA VAL A 126 -2.65 -6.40 11.94
C VAL A 126 -2.83 -7.59 11.02
N LEU A 127 -2.36 -7.43 9.77
CA LEU A 127 -2.40 -8.44 8.72
C LEU A 127 -1.00 -8.57 8.12
N ILE A 128 -0.36 -9.72 8.32
CA ILE A 128 1.02 -9.97 7.87
C ILE A 128 0.98 -10.90 6.65
N ASP A 129 1.69 -10.51 5.60
CA ASP A 129 1.84 -11.37 4.43
C ASP A 129 2.68 -12.61 4.77
N GLN A 130 2.20 -13.78 4.37
CA GLN A 130 2.88 -15.05 4.68
C GLN A 130 4.34 -15.12 4.18
N SER A 131 4.72 -14.34 3.15
CA SER A 131 6.12 -14.29 2.69
C SER A 131 7.07 -13.57 3.65
N VAL A 132 6.59 -12.73 4.56
CA VAL A 132 7.39 -12.13 5.66
C VAL A 132 7.97 -13.23 6.56
N LEU A 133 7.19 -14.29 6.83
CA LEU A 133 7.57 -15.40 7.71
C LEU A 133 8.61 -16.35 7.10
N LYS A 134 8.99 -16.15 5.83
CA LYS A 134 10.11 -16.88 5.21
C LYS A 134 11.46 -16.35 5.69
N THR A 135 11.50 -15.14 6.24
CA THR A 135 12.69 -14.51 6.78
C THR A 135 12.68 -14.61 8.30
N LYS A 136 13.76 -15.14 8.91
CA LYS A 136 13.82 -15.34 10.38
C LYS A 136 13.74 -14.01 11.15
N GLN A 137 14.50 -13.01 10.71
CA GLN A 137 14.49 -11.65 11.25
C GLN A 137 14.11 -10.65 10.16
N ILE A 138 13.39 -9.60 10.54
CA ILE A 138 12.89 -8.57 9.64
C ILE A 138 13.26 -7.17 10.16
N LEU A 139 13.51 -6.25 9.24
CA LEU A 139 13.63 -4.81 9.50
C LEU A 139 12.26 -4.15 9.30
N VAL A 140 11.79 -3.43 10.31
CA VAL A 140 10.52 -2.68 10.30
C VAL A 140 10.74 -1.20 10.64
N GLY A 141 9.84 -0.34 10.17
CA GLY A 141 9.87 1.09 10.50
C GLY A 141 9.57 1.38 11.96
N ALA A 142 10.35 2.26 12.57
CA ALA A 142 10.30 2.59 14.01
C ALA A 142 9.72 3.99 14.31
N GLU A 143 8.81 4.48 13.46
CA GLU A 143 8.31 5.88 13.46
C GLU A 143 9.44 6.93 13.30
N SER A 144 10.53 6.52 12.63
CA SER A 144 11.75 7.29 12.35
C SER A 144 12.20 7.08 10.91
N PHE A 145 12.95 8.05 10.37
CA PHE A 145 13.62 7.96 9.06
C PHE A 145 15.11 7.62 9.17
N THR A 146 15.65 7.46 10.38
CA THR A 146 17.07 7.14 10.65
C THR A 146 17.28 5.92 11.53
N GLU A 147 16.22 5.38 12.13
CA GLU A 147 16.28 4.16 12.91
C GLU A 147 15.16 3.21 12.48
N SER A 148 15.52 1.95 12.30
CA SER A 148 14.60 0.83 12.06
C SER A 148 14.76 -0.19 13.19
N LEU A 149 13.76 -1.04 13.39
CA LEU A 149 13.82 -2.12 14.38
C LEU A 149 14.07 -3.45 13.66
N ARG A 150 15.02 -4.24 14.17
CA ARG A 150 15.21 -5.63 13.77
C ARG A 150 14.64 -6.55 14.83
N LEU A 151 13.72 -7.44 14.45
CA LEU A 151 13.08 -8.41 15.34
C LEU A 151 12.75 -9.70 14.57
N LYS A 152 12.39 -10.78 15.26
CA LYS A 152 11.97 -12.02 14.58
C LYS A 152 10.59 -11.83 13.97
N ALA A 153 10.35 -12.42 12.80
CA ALA A 153 9.06 -12.26 12.11
C ALA A 153 7.89 -12.96 12.84
N LYS A 154 8.18 -14.03 13.60
CA LYS A 154 7.19 -14.76 14.43
C LYS A 154 6.76 -13.93 15.63
N ASP A 155 7.73 -13.38 16.36
CA ASP A 155 7.52 -12.52 17.53
C ASP A 155 6.56 -11.36 17.20
N LEU A 156 6.64 -10.78 15.99
CA LEU A 156 5.69 -9.76 15.51
C LEU A 156 4.25 -10.30 15.29
N VAL A 157 4.10 -11.52 14.76
CA VAL A 157 2.77 -12.16 14.60
C VAL A 157 2.13 -12.41 15.96
N GLU A 158 2.90 -12.94 16.90
CA GLU A 158 2.44 -13.33 18.24
C GLU A 158 2.08 -12.09 19.07
N LEU A 159 2.95 -11.07 19.08
CA LEU A 159 2.75 -9.79 19.77
C LEU A 159 1.47 -9.05 19.31
N GLU A 160 1.25 -8.97 18.01
CA GLU A 160 0.12 -8.23 17.41
C GLU A 160 -1.12 -9.11 17.19
N GLN A 161 -1.09 -10.39 17.58
CA GLN A 161 -2.13 -11.39 17.31
C GLN A 161 -2.55 -11.38 15.83
N ALA A 162 -1.56 -11.25 14.95
CA ALA A 162 -1.78 -10.83 13.58
C ALA A 162 -2.43 -11.93 12.72
N ILE A 163 -3.34 -11.51 11.83
CA ILE A 163 -3.87 -12.39 10.79
C ILE A 163 -2.74 -12.64 9.78
N VAL A 164 -2.44 -13.91 9.48
CA VAL A 164 -1.45 -14.29 8.47
C VAL A 164 -2.18 -14.77 7.20
N ALA A 165 -1.87 -14.16 6.06
CA ALA A 165 -2.47 -14.56 4.77
C ALA A 165 -1.54 -14.25 3.58
N ILE A 166 -1.80 -14.84 2.42
CA ILE A 166 -1.14 -14.44 1.17
C ILE A 166 -1.87 -13.21 0.63
N VAL A 167 -1.27 -12.03 0.80
CA VAL A 167 -1.82 -10.73 0.38
C VAL A 167 -0.87 -9.91 -0.49
N GLY A 168 0.37 -10.36 -0.65
CA GLY A 168 1.35 -9.81 -1.57
C GLY A 168 1.18 -10.31 -3.01
N LYS A 169 1.73 -9.51 -3.92
CA LYS A 169 2.15 -9.91 -5.28
C LYS A 169 3.58 -9.41 -5.49
N LYS A 170 4.48 -10.29 -5.95
CA LYS A 170 5.84 -9.88 -6.32
C LYS A 170 5.77 -8.84 -7.44
N ASN A 171 6.57 -7.79 -7.34
CA ASN A 171 6.76 -6.88 -8.47
C ASN A 171 7.92 -7.38 -9.33
N ASN A 172 7.74 -7.41 -10.64
CA ASN A 172 8.85 -7.49 -11.60
C ASN A 172 9.52 -6.11 -11.69
N LEU A 173 10.25 -5.72 -10.63
CA LEU A 173 10.95 -4.43 -10.56
C LEU A 173 12.14 -4.41 -11.53
N LYS A 174 11.90 -3.96 -12.77
CA LYS A 174 12.97 -3.45 -13.61
C LYS A 174 13.60 -2.26 -12.88
N VAL A 175 14.87 -2.39 -12.53
CA VAL A 175 15.63 -1.38 -11.78
C VAL A 175 15.67 -0.07 -12.56
N GLN A 176 14.87 0.92 -12.14
CA GLN A 176 15.07 2.30 -12.58
C GLN A 176 16.29 2.84 -11.82
N ARG A 177 17.47 2.76 -12.45
CA ARG A 177 18.66 3.48 -11.99
C ARG A 177 18.31 4.97 -11.95
N GLY A 178 18.44 5.59 -10.78
CA GLY A 178 17.74 6.84 -10.46
C GLY A 178 18.10 8.03 -11.36
N SER A 179 17.07 8.71 -11.89
CA SER A 179 17.23 9.98 -12.60
C SER A 179 17.34 11.16 -11.62
N SER A 180 18.37 11.16 -10.78
CA SER A 180 18.70 12.27 -9.86
C SER A 180 19.47 13.38 -10.59
N ALA A 181 18.89 13.92 -11.67
CA ALA A 181 19.46 15.02 -12.44
C ALA A 181 18.70 16.33 -12.18
N LYS A 182 19.38 17.31 -11.56
CA LYS A 182 18.89 18.68 -11.34
C LYS A 182 18.33 19.29 -12.63
N LYS A 183 17.03 19.57 -12.68
CA LYS A 183 16.44 20.43 -13.73
C LYS A 183 16.59 21.90 -13.32
N THR A 184 17.78 22.44 -13.51
CA THR A 184 18.08 23.87 -13.29
C THR A 184 17.29 24.72 -14.27
N VAL A 185 16.30 25.46 -13.79
CA VAL A 185 15.52 26.40 -14.61
C VAL A 185 16.38 27.62 -14.93
N LYS A 186 17.06 27.61 -16.09
CA LYS A 186 17.62 28.83 -16.68
C LYS A 186 16.49 29.65 -17.29
N LYS A 187 16.27 30.83 -16.73
CA LYS A 187 15.29 31.84 -17.15
C LYS A 187 15.95 32.72 -18.21
N THR A 188 15.43 32.75 -19.44
CA THR A 188 15.86 33.69 -20.49
C THR A 188 14.62 34.35 -21.10
N VAL A 189 14.69 35.66 -21.33
CA VAL A 189 13.52 36.52 -21.54
C VAL A 189 13.64 37.29 -22.86
N LYS A 190 12.67 37.03 -23.79
CA LYS A 190 12.19 37.93 -24.87
C LYS A 190 13.21 38.30 -25.99
N PRO A 191 12.78 38.91 -27.14
CA PRO A 191 11.53 39.63 -27.41
C PRO A 191 10.69 39.21 -28.65
N LYS A 192 9.56 39.92 -28.85
CA LYS A 192 8.62 39.83 -29.99
C LYS A 192 8.80 41.02 -30.96
N SER A 193 8.77 40.77 -32.27
CA SER A 193 8.33 41.66 -33.37
C SER A 193 8.50 40.92 -34.73
N LYS A 194 7.88 41.24 -35.88
CA LYS A 194 6.61 41.90 -36.26
C LYS A 194 6.27 41.49 -37.72
N SER A 195 5.06 40.95 -37.97
CA SER A 195 4.17 41.07 -39.17
C SER A 195 4.65 41.14 -40.66
N LYS A 196 3.82 40.51 -41.55
CA LYS A 196 3.57 40.76 -43.02
C LYS A 196 4.65 40.23 -44.01
N VAL A 197 4.38 39.79 -45.27
CA VAL A 197 3.26 39.93 -46.25
C VAL A 197 2.97 38.59 -47.01
N LYS A 198 1.87 38.50 -47.78
CA LYS A 198 1.37 37.37 -48.62
C LYS A 198 1.60 37.63 -50.13
N PRO A 199 1.53 36.63 -51.03
CA PRO A 199 0.57 36.74 -52.15
C PRO A 199 -0.25 35.45 -52.44
N LEU A 200 -1.22 35.57 -53.37
CA LEU A 200 -2.24 34.56 -53.73
C LEU A 200 -1.99 33.90 -55.11
N LYS A 201 -2.73 32.79 -55.35
CA LYS A 201 -3.33 32.24 -56.60
C LYS A 201 -2.86 30.79 -56.87
N ARG A 202 -3.67 29.83 -57.36
CA ARG A 202 -5.11 29.75 -57.77
C ARG A 202 -5.56 28.26 -57.66
N GLY A 203 -6.88 27.98 -57.58
CA GLY A 203 -7.47 26.63 -57.67
C GLY A 203 -7.60 26.10 -59.12
N PRO A 204 -8.09 24.86 -59.35
CA PRO A 204 -9.53 24.49 -59.22
C PRO A 204 -9.78 23.29 -58.26
N VAL A 205 -10.90 23.12 -57.55
CA VAL A 205 -12.34 22.94 -57.89
C VAL A 205 -12.74 21.49 -58.29
N GLY A 206 -13.57 20.87 -57.44
CA GLY A 206 -14.36 19.65 -57.66
C GLY A 206 -14.90 19.11 -56.30
N THR A 207 -16.14 19.37 -55.86
CA THR A 207 -17.40 18.62 -56.12
C THR A 207 -17.30 17.09 -55.95
N GLN A 208 -18.24 16.36 -55.31
CA GLN A 208 -19.37 16.71 -54.43
C GLN A 208 -19.84 15.44 -53.64
N THR A 209 -20.56 15.67 -52.54
CA THR A 209 -21.37 14.75 -51.69
C THR A 209 -21.92 13.40 -52.22
N LYS A 210 -21.99 12.39 -51.33
CA LYS A 210 -23.14 11.48 -51.01
C LYS A 210 -22.84 10.74 -49.66
N LYS A 211 -23.73 10.63 -48.65
CA LYS A 211 -24.95 9.78 -48.49
C LYS A 211 -24.61 8.25 -48.51
N THR A 212 -25.05 7.34 -47.63
CA THR A 212 -26.12 7.35 -46.58
C THR A 212 -25.95 6.25 -45.49
N VAL A 213 -26.61 6.49 -44.35
CA VAL A 213 -26.95 5.72 -43.12
C VAL A 213 -27.57 4.29 -43.26
N LYS A 214 -27.56 3.51 -42.14
CA LYS A 214 -28.31 2.25 -41.77
C LYS A 214 -27.69 0.91 -42.27
N LYS A 215 -27.91 -0.27 -41.64
CA LYS A 215 -28.90 -0.74 -40.61
C LYS A 215 -28.33 -1.85 -39.68
N ALA A 216 -29.08 -2.19 -38.63
CA ALA A 216 -28.77 -3.19 -37.59
C ALA A 216 -29.07 -4.67 -37.94
N ALA A 217 -28.59 -5.60 -37.11
CA ALA A 217 -29.13 -6.97 -36.95
C ALA A 217 -29.11 -7.42 -35.47
N LYS A 218 -30.07 -8.29 -35.07
CA LYS A 218 -30.36 -8.71 -33.69
C LYS A 218 -30.98 -10.11 -33.68
N ALA A 219 -30.44 -11.05 -32.90
CA ALA A 219 -31.07 -12.29 -32.40
C ALA A 219 -30.21 -12.82 -31.22
N ALA A 220 -30.69 -13.26 -30.06
CA ALA A 220 -31.69 -14.31 -29.74
C ALA A 220 -31.20 -15.71 -30.16
N SER A 221 -31.28 -16.79 -29.37
CA SER A 221 -31.83 -17.05 -28.02
C SER A 221 -31.49 -18.50 -27.58
N HIS A 222 -31.65 -18.88 -26.30
CA HIS A 222 -32.31 -20.13 -25.81
C HIS A 222 -31.91 -20.57 -24.39
N ARG A 223 -32.90 -21.10 -23.64
CA ARG A 223 -32.79 -21.83 -22.36
C ARG A 223 -34.04 -22.72 -22.21
N PRO A 224 -33.88 -24.00 -21.85
CA PRO A 224 -34.46 -24.51 -20.59
C PRO A 224 -33.34 -25.19 -19.74
N ALA A 225 -33.53 -25.98 -18.67
CA ALA A 225 -34.72 -26.62 -18.10
C ALA A 225 -34.71 -26.67 -16.54
N LYS A 226 -34.98 -27.84 -15.96
CA LYS A 226 -35.32 -28.16 -14.56
C LYS A 226 -34.90 -29.59 -14.20
N LYS A 227 -34.60 -29.85 -12.91
CA LYS A 227 -35.10 -31.03 -12.18
C LYS A 227 -35.17 -30.74 -10.67
N LYS A 228 -36.11 -31.40 -9.97
CA LYS A 228 -36.36 -31.31 -8.50
C LYS A 228 -36.24 -32.71 -7.88
N SER A 229 -35.79 -32.79 -6.63
CA SER A 229 -36.10 -33.84 -5.65
C SER A 229 -35.67 -33.33 -4.26
N THR A 230 -36.52 -32.99 -3.28
CA THR A 230 -37.43 -33.81 -2.45
C THR A 230 -36.74 -34.94 -1.67
N GLY A 231 -36.55 -34.73 -0.35
CA GLY A 231 -36.01 -35.72 0.60
C GLY A 231 -36.34 -35.31 2.05
N ARG A 232 -37.14 -36.14 2.73
CA ARG A 232 -37.84 -35.89 4.01
C ARG A 232 -36.93 -35.81 5.25
N GLY A 233 -37.38 -35.04 6.25
CA GLY A 233 -37.66 -35.61 7.58
C GLY A 233 -36.62 -35.41 8.71
N PRO A 234 -37.04 -35.24 9.99
CA PRO A 234 -36.15 -34.75 11.07
C PRO A 234 -35.80 -35.80 12.14
N ILE A 235 -34.72 -35.54 12.91
CA ILE A 235 -34.46 -36.21 14.20
C ILE A 235 -34.12 -35.16 15.27
N ARG A 236 -34.89 -35.16 16.37
CA ARG A 236 -34.62 -34.44 17.64
C ARG A 236 -33.71 -35.27 18.55
N ARG A 237 -33.10 -34.59 19.55
CA ARG A 237 -32.37 -35.04 20.77
C ARG A 237 -30.91 -34.59 20.73
N ARG A 238 -30.27 -34.16 21.82
CA ARG A 238 -30.71 -33.77 23.17
C ARG A 238 -29.63 -32.82 23.73
N LEU A 239 -30.00 -31.80 24.50
CA LEU A 239 -29.05 -31.14 25.40
C LEU A 239 -28.85 -32.01 26.65
N PRO A 240 -27.62 -32.17 27.16
CA PRO A 240 -27.35 -32.34 28.57
C PRO A 240 -26.95 -31.00 29.20
N SER A 241 -27.56 -30.69 30.34
CA SER A 241 -27.19 -29.61 31.25
C SER A 241 -26.05 -30.06 32.16
N VAL A 242 -24.96 -29.27 32.20
CA VAL A 242 -24.12 -29.02 33.40
C VAL A 242 -23.62 -27.58 33.29
#